data_AF-A0A7W1ME27-F1
#
_entry.id   AF-A0A7W1ME27-F1
#
_cell.length_a   1.000
_cell.length_b   1.000
_cell.length_c   1.000
_cell.angle_alpha   90.00
_cell.angle_beta   90.00
_cell.angle_gamma   90.00
#
_symmetry.space_group_name_H-M   'P 1'
#
loop_
_entity.id
_entity.type
_entity.pdbx_description
1 polymer ?
#
loop_
_entity_poly.entity_id
_entity_poly.type
_entity_poly.pdbx_seq_one_letter_code
_entity_poly.pdbx_strand_id
1 'polypeptide(L)'
;MTTIDKLDLSVYNLYALRTKMIEQINQQYQLDKASSIPPQTMVMNMYPKMTELDLLLGIVPLHTPWAYFYPPKKYGFVRRSPFAFFRVAPSLGTLDEQEQEERNLESVPCFTPEEEKEKVVIKDCFKQIEEINRWLGYIVGRVGQFLQG
;
A
#
# COMPACT_ATOMS: atom_id res chain seq x y z
N MET A 1 -30.14 -36.75 -8.17
CA MET A 1 -29.89 -36.70 -6.71
C MET A 1 -29.39 -38.07 -6.26
N THR A 2 -28.10 -38.20 -5.97
CA THR A 2 -27.52 -39.41 -5.35
C THR A 2 -27.70 -39.30 -3.85
N THR A 3 -28.55 -40.14 -3.28
CA THR A 3 -28.71 -40.27 -1.82
C THR A 3 -27.51 -41.01 -1.23
N ILE A 4 -27.17 -40.66 0.01
CA ILE A 4 -25.97 -41.09 0.76
C ILE A 4 -25.74 -42.61 0.71
N ASP A 5 -26.81 -43.41 0.63
CA ASP A 5 -26.77 -44.88 0.63
C ASP A 5 -26.10 -45.55 -0.59
N LYS A 6 -25.67 -44.77 -1.59
CA LYS A 6 -24.94 -45.27 -2.78
C LYS A 6 -23.43 -45.05 -2.72
N LEU A 7 -22.89 -44.57 -1.61
CA LEU A 7 -21.45 -44.40 -1.46
C LEU A 7 -20.79 -45.73 -1.12
N ASP A 8 -19.61 -45.96 -1.69
CA ASP A 8 -18.83 -47.16 -1.45
C ASP A 8 -18.37 -47.22 0.02
N LEU A 9 -18.26 -48.43 0.59
CA LEU A 9 -17.97 -48.66 2.02
C LEU A 9 -16.65 -48.00 2.44
N SER A 10 -15.73 -47.87 1.48
CA SER A 10 -14.45 -47.15 1.60
C SER A 10 -14.63 -45.69 2.02
N VAL A 11 -15.65 -45.01 1.52
CA VAL A 11 -15.94 -43.60 1.82
C VAL A 11 -16.42 -43.42 3.26
N TYR A 12 -17.26 -44.35 3.75
CA TYR A 12 -17.71 -44.35 5.14
C TYR A 12 -16.56 -44.61 6.11
N ASN A 13 -15.66 -45.54 5.78
CA ASN A 13 -14.48 -45.81 6.58
C ASN A 13 -13.53 -44.60 6.62
N LEU A 14 -13.33 -43.94 5.49
CA LEU A 14 -12.52 -42.71 5.42
C LEU A 14 -13.16 -41.57 6.22
N TYR A 15 -14.48 -41.43 6.18
CA TYR A 15 -15.21 -40.45 6.97
C TYR A 15 -15.04 -40.73 8.47
N ALA A 16 -15.29 -41.98 8.90
CA ALA A 16 -15.14 -42.38 10.30
C ALA A 16 -13.71 -42.17 10.82
N LEU A 17 -12.69 -42.49 10.02
CA LEU A 17 -11.29 -42.26 10.36
C LEU A 17 -10.97 -40.77 10.50
N ARG A 18 -11.46 -39.93 9.59
CA ARG A 18 -11.27 -38.46 9.66
C ARG A 18 -11.95 -37.87 10.88
N THR A 19 -13.18 -38.27 11.18
CA THR A 19 -13.91 -37.80 12.36
C THR A 19 -13.19 -38.19 13.64
N LYS A 20 -12.72 -39.44 13.74
CA LYS A 20 -11.95 -39.92 14.90
C LYS A 20 -10.64 -39.12 15.09
N MET A 21 -9.95 -38.79 13.99
CA MET A 21 -8.72 -38.00 14.05
C MET A 21 -8.99 -36.57 14.54
N ILE A 22 -10.08 -35.95 14.08
CA ILE A 22 -10.50 -34.62 14.53
C ILE A 22 -10.88 -34.65 16.02
N GLU A 23 -11.62 -35.65 16.46
CA GLU A 23 -11.99 -35.81 17.87
C GLU A 23 -10.75 -35.98 18.77
N GLN A 24 -9.74 -36.75 18.34
CA GLN A 24 -8.49 -36.89 19.07
C GLN A 24 -7.73 -35.55 19.20
N ILE A 25 -7.68 -34.77 18.12
CA ILE A 25 -7.06 -33.43 18.11
C ILE A 25 -7.83 -32.51 19.07
N ASN A 26 -9.16 -32.53 19.04
CA ASN A 26 -9.98 -31.73 19.95
C ASN A 26 -9.82 -32.15 21.41
N GLN A 27 -9.66 -33.44 21.72
CA GLN A 27 -9.36 -33.91 23.07
C GLN A 27 -7.99 -33.42 23.57
N GLN A 28 -6.98 -33.46 22.71
CA GLN A 28 -5.61 -33.06 23.07
C GLN A 28 -5.45 -31.55 23.23
N TYR A 29 -6.05 -30.76 22.33
CA TYR A 29 -5.82 -29.31 22.25
C TYR A 29 -7.01 -28.47 22.73
N GLN A 30 -8.15 -29.10 23.07
CA GLN A 30 -9.39 -28.42 23.49
C GLN A 30 -9.76 -27.24 22.58
N LEU A 31 -9.63 -27.42 21.26
CA LEU A 31 -9.83 -26.35 20.27
C LEU A 31 -11.24 -25.74 20.34
N ASP A 32 -12.24 -26.53 20.72
CA ASP A 32 -13.63 -26.06 20.93
C ASP A 32 -13.73 -25.00 22.04
N LYS A 33 -12.77 -24.96 22.97
CA LYS A 33 -12.67 -23.97 24.05
C LYS A 33 -11.71 -22.83 23.71
N ALA A 34 -10.95 -22.91 22.61
CA ALA A 34 -9.99 -21.87 22.24
C ALA A 34 -10.66 -20.52 21.93
N SER A 35 -11.92 -20.54 21.48
CA SER A 35 -12.75 -19.35 21.26
C SER A 35 -13.14 -18.62 22.56
N SER A 36 -13.05 -19.29 23.71
CA SER A 36 -13.40 -18.74 25.03
C SER A 36 -12.22 -18.07 25.75
N ILE A 37 -11.00 -18.21 25.23
CA ILE A 37 -9.80 -17.62 25.83
C ILE A 37 -9.74 -16.14 25.39
N PRO A 38 -9.87 -15.17 26.31
CA PRO A 38 -9.69 -13.77 25.95
C PRO A 38 -8.27 -13.56 25.40
N PRO A 39 -8.07 -12.73 24.37
CA PRO A 39 -6.76 -12.44 23.79
C PRO A 39 -5.93 -11.58 24.76
N GLN A 40 -5.55 -12.15 25.89
CA GLN A 40 -4.75 -11.51 26.92
C GLN A 40 -3.70 -12.48 27.44
N THR A 41 -2.81 -12.91 26.55
CA THR A 41 -1.42 -13.15 26.95
C THR A 41 -0.57 -12.99 25.71
N MET A 42 -0.05 -11.78 25.48
CA MET A 42 1.11 -11.63 24.62
C MET A 42 2.22 -12.42 25.32
N VAL A 43 2.59 -13.58 24.78
CA VAL A 43 3.75 -14.32 25.26
C VAL A 43 4.95 -13.46 24.91
N MET A 44 5.36 -12.58 25.84
CA MET A 44 6.66 -11.94 25.74
C MET A 44 7.67 -13.07 25.78
N ASN A 45 8.40 -13.26 24.69
CA ASN A 45 9.43 -14.27 24.61
C ASN A 45 10.48 -13.95 25.69
N MET A 46 10.44 -14.67 26.81
CA MET A 46 11.33 -14.45 27.95
C MET A 46 12.74 -14.99 27.70
N TYR A 47 12.94 -15.69 26.58
CA TYR A 47 14.24 -16.18 26.17
C TYR A 47 14.93 -15.13 25.29
N PRO A 48 16.07 -14.56 25.74
CA PRO A 48 16.84 -13.67 24.89
C PRO A 48 17.32 -14.47 23.68
N LYS A 49 17.16 -13.92 22.48
CA LYS A 49 17.69 -14.56 21.28
C LYS A 49 19.22 -14.56 21.38
N MET A 50 19.89 -15.59 20.86
CA MET A 50 21.36 -15.68 20.91
C MET A 50 22.03 -14.42 20.32
N THR A 51 21.42 -13.82 19.31
CA THR A 51 21.84 -12.53 18.72
C THR A 51 21.78 -11.35 19.69
N GLU A 52 20.82 -11.35 20.61
CA GLU A 52 20.67 -10.31 21.64
C GLU A 52 21.66 -10.53 22.78
N LEU A 53 22.01 -11.78 23.09
CA LEU A 53 23.09 -12.12 24.02
C LEU A 53 24.45 -11.71 23.47
N ASP A 54 24.73 -11.96 22.20
CA ASP A 54 25.98 -11.54 21.56
C ASP A 54 26.14 -10.02 21.53
N LEU A 55 25.01 -9.31 21.41
CA LEU A 55 24.91 -7.85 21.49
C LEU A 55 25.15 -7.35 22.92
N LEU A 56 24.56 -7.99 23.93
CA LEU A 56 24.77 -7.69 25.36
C LEU A 56 26.21 -7.97 25.80
N LEU A 57 26.81 -9.05 25.31
CA LEU A 57 28.18 -9.47 25.64
C LEU A 57 29.23 -8.69 24.84
N GLY A 58 28.83 -7.80 23.93
CA GLY A 58 29.74 -6.97 23.14
C GLY A 58 30.62 -7.77 22.17
N ILE A 59 30.22 -9.01 21.85
CA ILE A 59 30.96 -9.90 20.94
C ILE A 59 30.82 -9.43 19.50
N VAL A 60 29.67 -8.82 19.17
CA VAL A 60 29.39 -8.27 17.84
C VAL A 60 29.67 -6.77 17.81
N PRO A 61 30.51 -6.26 16.88
CA PRO A 61 30.72 -4.84 16.70
C PRO A 61 29.43 -4.19 16.18
N LEU A 62 28.75 -3.44 17.05
CA LEU A 62 27.63 -2.59 16.66
C LEU A 62 28.17 -1.35 15.95
N HIS A 63 28.04 -1.30 14.63
CA HIS A 63 28.10 -0.02 13.91
C HIS A 63 26.78 0.72 14.09
N THR A 64 26.62 1.36 15.26
CA THR A 64 25.60 2.41 15.42
C THR A 64 26.09 3.64 14.67
N PRO A 65 25.46 4.05 13.55
CA PRO A 65 25.80 5.33 12.94
C PRO A 65 25.54 6.45 13.95
N TRP A 66 26.46 7.42 14.02
CA TRP A 66 26.40 8.54 14.95
C TRP A 66 25.21 9.48 14.69
N ALA A 67 24.56 9.36 13.53
CA ALA A 67 23.33 10.05 13.20
C ALA A 67 22.49 9.23 12.20
N TYR A 68 21.17 9.28 12.37
CA TYR A 68 20.20 8.75 11.41
C TYR A 68 19.53 9.92 10.69
N PHE A 69 19.77 10.04 9.38
CA PHE A 69 19.07 11.00 8.55
C PHE A 69 17.91 10.31 7.84
N TYR A 70 16.71 10.48 8.39
CA TYR A 70 15.50 10.05 7.70
C TYR A 70 15.18 11.01 6.55
N PRO A 71 14.71 10.52 5.40
CA PRO A 71 14.21 11.40 4.37
C PRO A 71 13.04 12.22 4.94
N PRO A 72 12.99 13.55 4.69
CA PRO A 72 11.87 14.37 5.13
C PRO A 72 10.57 13.86 4.51
N LYS A 73 9.47 13.97 5.25
CA LYS A 73 8.15 13.44 4.84
C LYS A 73 7.67 13.90 3.46
N LYS A 74 8.18 15.04 2.96
CA LYS A 74 7.89 15.59 1.62
C LYS A 74 9.15 15.78 0.78
N TYR A 75 10.05 14.79 0.76
CA TYR A 75 11.33 14.89 0.06
C TYR A 75 11.18 15.30 -1.42
N GLY A 76 10.18 14.80 -2.14
CA GLY A 76 9.91 15.20 -3.54
C GLY A 76 9.49 16.66 -3.71
N PHE A 77 8.75 17.24 -2.75
CA PHE A 77 8.37 18.66 -2.77
C PHE A 77 9.54 19.58 -2.41
N VAL A 78 10.39 19.14 -1.48
CA VAL A 78 11.56 19.91 -1.00
C VAL A 78 12.71 19.84 -2.02
N ARG A 79 12.94 18.67 -2.61
CA ARG A 79 13.95 18.48 -3.65
C ARG A 79 13.38 18.97 -4.98
N ARG A 80 13.43 20.29 -5.15
CA ARG A 80 13.24 20.96 -6.43
C ARG A 80 14.15 20.28 -7.45
N SER A 81 13.59 19.52 -8.37
CA SER A 81 14.39 19.04 -9.50
C SER A 81 14.81 20.28 -10.28
N PRO A 82 16.13 20.50 -10.49
CA PRO A 82 16.61 21.63 -11.29
C PRO A 82 16.15 21.54 -12.76
N PHE A 83 15.54 20.42 -13.16
CA PHE A 83 14.97 20.19 -14.49
C PHE A 83 13.44 20.16 -14.51
N ALA A 84 12.79 20.12 -13.34
CA ALA A 84 11.34 20.16 -13.26
C ALA A 84 10.91 21.59 -12.90
N PHE A 85 10.83 22.42 -13.92
CA PHE A 85 10.40 23.81 -13.82
C PHE A 85 8.87 23.90 -13.76
N PHE A 86 8.27 23.36 -12.69
CA PHE A 86 6.82 23.45 -12.43
C PHE A 86 6.31 24.91 -12.29
N ARG A 87 7.22 25.90 -12.31
CA ARG A 87 6.94 27.34 -12.19
C ARG A 87 6.91 28.10 -13.52
N VAL A 88 7.30 27.48 -14.64
CA VAL A 88 7.31 28.14 -15.95
C VAL A 88 5.94 28.04 -16.64
N ALA A 89 5.15 27.01 -16.32
CA ALA A 89 3.74 26.93 -16.65
C ALA A 89 2.86 27.36 -15.46
N PRO A 90 1.65 27.89 -15.73
CA PRO A 90 0.59 27.92 -14.73
C PRO A 90 0.20 26.47 -14.40
N SER A 91 0.84 25.90 -13.38
CA SER A 91 0.45 24.62 -12.82
C SER A 91 -0.37 24.85 -11.56
N LEU A 92 -1.46 24.09 -11.41
CA LEU A 92 -2.26 24.03 -10.18
C LEU A 92 -1.55 23.31 -9.01
N GLY A 93 -0.27 22.99 -9.13
CA GLY A 93 0.48 22.21 -8.15
C GLY A 93 1.45 21.23 -8.81
N THR A 94 1.86 20.21 -8.06
CA THR A 94 2.58 19.05 -8.61
C THR A 94 1.66 18.20 -9.50
N LEU A 95 2.24 17.36 -10.37
CA LEU A 95 1.46 16.45 -11.23
C LEU A 95 0.59 15.50 -10.39
N ASP A 96 1.12 15.01 -9.27
CA ASP A 96 0.38 14.13 -8.34
C ASP A 96 -0.80 14.88 -7.70
N GLU A 97 -0.60 16.15 -7.31
CA GLU A 97 -1.69 16.99 -6.78
C GLU A 97 -2.75 17.27 -7.85
N GLN A 98 -2.35 17.51 -9.10
CA GLN A 98 -3.30 17.70 -10.21
C GLN A 98 -4.14 16.45 -10.48
N GLU A 99 -3.52 15.27 -10.53
CA GLU A 99 -4.24 14.01 -10.71
C GLU A 99 -5.21 13.76 -9.55
N GLN A 100 -4.82 14.13 -8.33
CA GLN A 100 -5.67 14.00 -7.16
C GLN A 100 -6.86 14.97 -7.20
N GLU A 101 -6.66 16.22 -7.64
CA GLU A 101 -7.74 17.19 -7.81
C GLU A 101 -8.70 16.82 -8.95
N GLU A 102 -8.22 16.21 -10.04
CA GLU A 102 -9.09 15.66 -11.09
C GLU A 102 -9.97 14.53 -10.55
N ARG A 103 -9.39 13.60 -9.78
CA ARG A 103 -10.16 12.52 -9.12
C ARG A 103 -11.18 13.09 -8.14
N ASN A 104 -10.81 14.12 -7.38
CA ASN A 104 -11.73 14.83 -6.48
C ASN A 104 -12.89 15.42 -7.27
N LEU A 105 -12.62 16.14 -8.36
CA LEU A 105 -13.62 16.75 -9.22
C LEU A 105 -14.60 15.71 -9.78
N GLU A 106 -14.12 14.53 -10.18
CA GLU A 106 -14.97 13.45 -10.67
C GLU A 106 -15.91 12.91 -9.59
N SER A 107 -15.43 12.79 -8.36
CA SER A 107 -16.21 12.29 -7.21
C SER A 107 -17.32 13.24 -6.75
N VAL A 108 -17.28 14.53 -7.10
CA VAL A 108 -18.30 15.51 -6.71
C VAL A 108 -19.60 15.26 -7.53
N PRO A 109 -20.73 14.93 -6.88
CA PRO A 109 -22.01 14.81 -7.57
C PRO A 109 -22.54 16.18 -7.98
N CYS A 110 -23.05 16.29 -9.21
CA CYS A 110 -23.75 17.48 -9.70
C CYS A 110 -25.25 17.23 -9.64
N PHE A 111 -26.01 18.17 -9.09
CA PHE A 111 -27.47 18.06 -8.94
C PHE A 111 -28.22 19.05 -9.83
N THR A 112 -27.58 20.13 -10.24
CA THR A 112 -28.17 21.15 -11.11
C THR A 112 -27.51 21.17 -12.50
N PRO A 113 -28.24 21.57 -13.56
CA PRO A 113 -27.67 21.71 -14.90
C PRO A 113 -26.64 22.85 -15.00
N GLU A 114 -26.58 23.74 -14.00
CA GLU A 114 -25.56 24.79 -13.89
C GLU A 114 -24.25 24.20 -13.36
N GLU A 115 -24.31 23.38 -12.30
CA GLU A 115 -23.14 22.66 -11.75
C GLU A 115 -22.49 21.72 -12.77
N GLU A 116 -23.27 21.08 -13.64
CA GLU A 116 -22.72 20.25 -14.72
C GLU A 116 -21.89 21.08 -15.71
N LYS A 117 -22.36 22.28 -16.05
CA LYS A 117 -21.64 23.19 -16.95
C LYS A 117 -20.35 23.70 -16.30
N GLU A 118 -20.41 24.06 -15.02
CA GLU A 118 -19.23 24.49 -14.26
C GLU A 118 -18.18 23.37 -14.17
N LYS A 119 -18.62 22.14 -13.89
CA LYS A 119 -17.73 20.97 -13.87
C LYS A 119 -17.05 20.73 -15.22
N VAL A 120 -17.77 20.92 -16.33
CA VAL A 120 -17.18 20.82 -17.69
C VAL A 120 -16.13 21.91 -17.93
N VAL A 121 -16.42 23.16 -17.55
CA VAL A 121 -15.45 24.27 -17.69
C VAL A 121 -14.18 24.01 -16.89
N ILE A 122 -14.31 23.50 -15.65
CA ILE A 122 -13.16 23.15 -14.82
C ILE A 122 -12.36 22.01 -15.46
N LYS A 123 -13.03 20.96 -15.98
CA LYS A 123 -12.35 19.88 -16.72
C LYS A 123 -11.58 20.38 -17.94
N ASP A 124 -12.14 21.33 -18.68
CA ASP A 124 -11.46 21.90 -19.84
C ASP A 124 -10.26 22.78 -19.45
N CYS A 125 -10.31 23.44 -18.28
CA CYS A 125 -9.16 24.15 -17.71
C CYS A 125 -8.00 23.18 -17.40
N PHE A 126 -8.28 22.02 -16.79
CA PHE A 126 -7.26 20.99 -16.52
C PHE A 126 -6.60 20.48 -17.81
N LYS A 127 -7.38 20.21 -18.87
CA LYS A 127 -6.84 19.81 -20.18
C LYS A 127 -5.90 20.87 -20.79
N GLN A 128 -6.25 22.15 -20.70
CA GLN A 128 -5.38 23.23 -21.20
C GLN A 128 -4.05 23.28 -20.44
N ILE A 129 -4.07 23.05 -19.13
CA ILE A 129 -2.85 22.98 -18.32
C ILE A 129 -1.98 21.79 -18.74
N GLU A 130 -2.59 20.63 -19.02
CA GLU A 130 -1.87 19.45 -19.54
C GLU A 130 -1.20 19.72 -20.89
N GLU A 131 -1.90 20.39 -21.82
CA GLU A 131 -1.33 20.77 -23.11
C GLU A 131 -0.14 21.73 -22.97
N ILE A 132 -0.23 22.72 -22.08
CA ILE A 132 0.87 23.65 -21.78
C ILE A 132 2.07 22.89 -21.19
N ASN A 133 1.82 21.96 -20.26
CA ASN A 133 2.87 21.13 -19.67
C ASN A 133 3.56 20.26 -20.73
N ARG A 134 2.81 19.69 -21.68
CA ARG A 134 3.35 18.95 -22.82
C ARG A 134 4.23 19.82 -23.71
N TRP A 135 3.81 21.04 -24.02
CA TRP A 135 4.61 21.98 -24.81
C TRP A 135 5.89 22.39 -24.10
N LEU A 136 5.85 22.63 -22.79
CA LEU A 136 7.05 22.88 -22.01
C LEU A 136 7.99 21.68 -22.00
N GLY A 137 7.48 20.47 -21.83
CA GLY A 137 8.28 19.25 -21.93
C GLY A 137 9.00 19.14 -23.28
N TYR A 138 8.30 19.47 -24.38
CA TYR A 138 8.89 19.51 -25.71
C TYR A 138 9.99 20.59 -25.84
N ILE A 139 9.72 21.82 -25.39
CA ILE A 139 10.69 22.92 -25.42
C ILE A 139 11.95 22.55 -24.61
N VAL A 140 11.77 21.99 -23.41
CA VAL A 140 12.89 21.57 -22.55
C VAL A 140 13.66 20.41 -23.19
N GLY A 141 12.98 19.43 -23.78
CA GLY A 141 13.64 18.35 -24.52
C GLY A 141 14.52 18.89 -25.66
N ARG A 142 14.02 19.90 -26.39
CA ARG A 142 14.80 20.59 -27.43
C ARG A 142 15.97 21.37 -26.86
N VAL A 143 15.78 22.13 -25.77
CA VAL A 143 16.87 22.84 -25.09
C VAL A 143 17.95 21.89 -24.58
N GLY A 144 17.56 20.73 -24.03
CA GLY A 144 18.48 19.68 -23.61
C GLY A 144 19.30 19.11 -24.77
N GLN A 145 18.66 18.86 -25.92
CA GLN A 145 19.36 18.46 -27.15
C GLN A 145 20.35 19.52 -27.61
N PHE A 146 19.96 20.81 -27.61
CA PHE A 146 20.85 21.91 -27.97
C PHE A 146 22.05 22.07 -27.01
N LEU A 147 21.87 21.79 -25.72
CA LEU A 147 22.94 21.87 -24.73
C LEU A 147 23.91 20.68 -24.80
N GLN A 148 23.49 19.53 -25.35
CA GLN A 148 24.36 18.37 -25.55
C GLN A 148 25.31 18.50 -26.75
N GLY A 149 25.04 19.43 -27.68
CA GLY A 149 25.82 19.63 -28.91
C GLY A 149 25.17 18.99 -30.12
#